data_AF-A0A9D9X0D9-F1
#
_entry.id   AF-A0A9D9X0D9-F1
#
_cell.length_a   1.000
_cell.length_b   1.000
_cell.length_c   1.000
_cell.angle_alpha   90.00
_cell.angle_beta   90.00
_cell.angle_gamma   90.00
#
_symmetry.space_group_name_H-M   'P 1'
#
loop_
_entity.id
_entity.type
_entity.pdbx_description
1 polymer ?
#
loop_
_entity_poly.entity_id
_entity_poly.type
_entity_poly.pdbx_seq_one_letter_code
_entity_poly.pdbx_strand_id
1 'polypeptide(L)' 'MLNDHLLEQFTACYDKNTWFVALKNTLEGVTADEAVWKPKGSDNSIWETVSHMNYYNLAYVERFKGVDY' A
#
# COMPACT_ATOMS: atom_id res chain seq x y z
N MET A 1 17.05 -8.96 15.25
CA MET A 1 17.91 -8.16 14.35
C MET A 1 17.35 -8.09 12.92
N LEU A 2 17.35 -9.15 12.10
CA LEU A 2 16.80 -9.06 10.73
C LEU A 2 15.26 -8.92 10.70
N ASN A 3 14.55 -9.70 11.52
CA ASN A 3 13.08 -9.64 11.59
C ASN A 3 12.57 -8.29 12.09
N ASP A 4 13.23 -7.69 13.08
CA ASP A 4 12.82 -6.40 13.64
C ASP A 4 12.95 -5.29 12.60
N HIS A 5 14.01 -5.31 11.80
CA HIS A 5 14.20 -4.34 10.73
C HIS A 5 13.10 -4.44 9.65
N LEU A 6 12.70 -5.65 9.28
CA LEU A 6 11.59 -5.84 8.32
C LEU A 6 10.28 -5.29 8.87
N LEU A 7 9.98 -5.53 10.15
CA LEU A 7 8.78 -4.99 10.81
C LEU A 7 8.80 -3.46 10.89
N GLU A 8 9.97 -2.86 11.15
CA GLU A 8 10.15 -1.41 11.11
C GLU A 8 9.89 -0.85 9.71
N GLN A 9 10.41 -1.48 8.66
CA GLN A 9 10.16 -1.06 7.27
C GLN A 9 8.68 -1.19 6.91
N PHE A 10 8.00 -2.28 7.29
CA PHE A 10 6.55 -2.41 7.09
C PHE A 10 5.77 -1.29 7.80
N THR A 11 6.18 -0.96 9.03
CA THR A 11 5.57 0.15 9.78
C THR A 11 5.78 1.49 9.08
N ALA A 12 6.98 1.75 8.55
CA ALA A 12 7.29 2.97 7.80
C ALA A 12 6.48 3.06 6.49
N CYS A 13 6.26 1.94 5.80
CA CYS A 13 5.49 1.90 4.55
C CYS A 13 3.99 2.12 4.75
N TYR A 14 3.41 1.60 5.83
CA TYR A 14 1.95 1.61 6.01
C TYR A 14 1.46 2.64 7.03
N ASP A 15 2.09 2.77 8.21
CA ASP A 15 1.48 3.44 9.38
C ASP A 15 2.22 4.70 9.87
N LYS A 16 3.56 4.70 9.86
CA LYS A 16 4.35 5.77 10.47
C LYS A 16 5.14 6.55 9.43
N ASN A 17 4.85 7.84 9.31
CA ASN A 17 5.67 8.74 8.50
C ASN A 17 7.13 8.71 8.95
N THR A 18 8.04 8.64 7.98
CA THR A 18 9.48 8.71 8.21
C THR A 18 10.07 9.76 7.26
N TRP A 19 11.04 9.42 6.42
CA TRP A 19 11.53 10.30 5.36
C TRP A 19 10.56 10.39 4.17
N PHE A 20 9.51 9.56 4.16
CA PHE A 20 8.35 9.64 3.26
C PHE A 20 7.03 9.50 4.05
N VAL A 21 5.92 9.88 3.42
CA VAL A 21 4.57 9.76 3.99
C VAL A 21 4.09 8.32 3.82
N ALA A 22 3.68 7.69 4.92
CA ALA A 22 3.18 6.33 4.91
C ALA A 22 1.84 6.23 4.15
N LEU A 23 1.49 5.04 3.66
CA LEU A 23 0.30 4.84 2.84
C LEU A 23 -0.99 5.27 3.56
N LYS A 24 -1.15 4.88 4.83
CA LYS A 24 -2.33 5.25 5.65
C LYS A 24 -2.50 6.76 5.75
N ASN A 25 -1.40 7.48 5.96
CA ASN A 25 -1.39 8.93 6.09
C ASN A 25 -1.59 9.62 4.73
N THR A 26 -1.01 9.06 3.66
CA THR A 26 -1.18 9.57 2.29
C THR A 26 -2.64 9.51 1.84
N LEU A 27 -3.40 8.51 2.32
CA LEU A 27 -4.81 8.33 2.01
C LEU A 27 -5.76 9.05 2.98
N GLU A 28 -5.23 9.70 4.03
CA GLU A 28 -6.06 10.39 5.01
C GLU A 28 -6.83 11.55 4.35
N GLY A 29 -8.16 11.51 4.45
CA GLY A 29 -9.03 12.52 3.87
C GLY A 29 -9.35 12.35 2.38
N VAL A 30 -8.74 11.38 1.69
CA VAL A 30 -9.08 11.07 0.28
C VAL A 30 -10.48 10.46 0.23
N THR A 31 -11.36 11.10 -0.53
CA THR A 31 -12.73 10.62 -0.75
C THR A 31 -12.78 9.52 -1.82
N ALA A 32 -13.88 8.77 -1.86
CA ALA A 32 -14.07 7.74 -2.88
C ALA A 32 -14.07 8.34 -4.30
N ASP A 33 -14.71 9.50 -4.49
CA ASP A 33 -14.77 10.19 -5.79
C ASP A 33 -13.38 10.63 -6.26
N GLU A 34 -12.56 11.18 -5.37
CA GLU A 34 -11.16 11.50 -5.67
C GLU A 34 -10.33 10.24 -5.94
N ALA A 35 -10.60 9.15 -5.22
CA ALA A 35 -9.87 7.90 -5.39
C ALA A 35 -10.12 7.25 -6.75
N VAL A 36 -11.37 7.27 -7.24
CA VAL A 36 -11.75 6.70 -8.54
C VAL A 36 -11.47 7.64 -9.71
N TRP A 37 -11.34 8.94 -9.45
CA TRP A 37 -11.01 9.90 -10.48
C TRP A 37 -9.67 9.58 -11.15
N LYS A 38 -9.68 9.60 -12.49
CA LYS A 38 -8.52 9.31 -13.33
C LYS A 38 -8.31 10.44 -14.32
N PRO A 39 -7.25 11.25 -14.17
CA PRO A 39 -6.99 12.32 -15.12
C PRO A 39 -6.67 11.76 -16.50
N LYS A 40 -7.02 12.52 -17.54
CA LYS A 40 -6.73 12.15 -18.93
C LYS A 40 -5.22 12.00 -19.11
N GLY A 41 -4.79 10.84 -19.58
CA GLY A 41 -3.37 10.51 -19.78
C GLY A 41 -2.69 9.89 -18.57
N SER A 42 -3.39 9.64 -17.46
CA SER A 42 -2.87 8.81 -16.36
C SER A 42 -3.06 7.33 -16.65
N ASP A 43 -2.06 6.53 -16.28
CA ASP A 43 -2.14 5.06 -16.37
C ASP A 43 -3.07 4.47 -15.32
N ASN A 44 -3.11 5.03 -14.11
CA ASN A 44 -3.91 4.54 -12.98
C ASN A 44 -4.55 5.68 -12.18
N SER A 45 -5.69 5.41 -11.55
CA SER A 45 -6.24 6.21 -10.46
C SER A 45 -5.58 5.84 -9.12
N ILE A 46 -5.88 6.59 -8.05
CA ILE A 46 -5.47 6.25 -6.69
C ILE A 46 -6.04 4.88 -6.32
N TRP A 47 -7.32 4.65 -6.61
CA TRP A 47 -8.01 3.39 -6.34
C TRP A 47 -7.34 2.20 -7.03
N GLU A 48 -7.02 2.32 -8.32
CA GLU A 48 -6.36 1.26 -9.09
C GLU A 48 -4.96 0.94 -8.52
N THR A 49 -4.20 1.97 -8.14
CA THR A 49 -2.86 1.82 -7.55
C THR A 49 -2.92 1.13 -6.18
N VAL A 50 -3.79 1.60 -5.27
CA VAL A 50 -3.94 1.01 -3.94
C VAL A 50 -4.48 -0.41 -4.03
N SER A 51 -5.41 -0.68 -4.95
CA SER A 51 -5.93 -2.03 -5.19
C SER A 51 -4.84 -2.99 -5.65
N HIS A 52 -3.96 -2.55 -6.56
CA HIS A 52 -2.80 -3.32 -6.98
C HIS A 52 -1.87 -3.63 -5.80
N MET A 53 -1.53 -2.63 -5.00
CA MET A 53 -0.68 -2.82 -3.81
C MET A 53 -1.31 -3.81 -2.82
N ASN A 54 -2.61 -3.68 -2.54
CA ASN A 54 -3.32 -4.56 -1.63
C ASN A 54 -3.35 -6.02 -2.13
N TYR A 55 -3.58 -6.23 -3.43
CA TYR A 55 -3.55 -7.55 -4.03
C TYR A 55 -2.20 -8.24 -3.83
N TYR A 56 -1.09 -7.56 -4.15
CA TYR A 56 0.23 -8.16 -4.01
C TYR A 56 0.65 -8.34 -2.55
N ASN A 57 0.30 -7.41 -1.66
CA ASN A 57 0.55 -7.58 -0.24
C ASN A 57 -0.13 -8.85 0.29
N LEU A 58 -1.40 -9.08 -0.09
CA LEU A 58 -2.11 -10.30 0.28
C LEU A 58 -1.44 -11.53 -0.35
N ALA A 59 -1.13 -11.50 -1.65
CA ALA A 59 -0.48 -12.60 -2.33
C ALA A 59 0.84 -13.02 -1.67
N TYR A 60 1.69 -12.06 -1.30
CA TYR A 60 2.95 -12.37 -0.62
C TYR A 60 2.72 -12.89 0.79
N VAL A 61 1.79 -12.31 1.56
CA VAL A 61 1.45 -12.81 2.90
C VAL A 61 0.98 -14.27 2.85
N GLU A 62 0.15 -14.62 1.87
CA GLU A 62 -0.31 -16.01 1.69
C GLU A 62 0.85 -16.95 1.29
N ARG A 63 1.72 -16.52 0.37
CA ARG A 63 2.93 -17.29 0.02
C ARG A 63 3.87 -17.48 1.20
N PHE A 64 4.03 -16.47 2.06
CA PHE A 64 4.82 -16.59 3.30
C PHE A 64 4.22 -17.61 4.27
N LYS A 65 2.90 -17.79 4.27
CA LYS A 65 2.21 -18.82 5.05
C LYS A 65 2.26 -20.21 4.38
N GLY A 66 2.83 -20.33 3.18
CA GLY A 66 2.85 -21.56 2.40
C GLY A 66 1.52 -21.89 1.73
N VAL A 67 0.64 -20.89 1.56
CA VAL A 67 -0.60 -21.01 0.79
C VAL A 67 -0.31 -20.59 -0.66
N ASP A 68 -0.74 -21.42 -1.62
CA ASP A 68 -0.63 -21.07 -3.03
C ASP A 68 -1.75 -20.06 -3.38
N TYR A 69 -1.33 -18.84 -3.75
CA TYR A 69 -2.18 -17.68 -4.04
C TYR A 69 -1.81 -17.06 -5.39
#